data_AF-A0A377XKV4-F1
#
_entry.id   AF-A0A377XKV4-F1
#
_cell.length_a   1.000
_cell.length_b   1.000
_cell.length_c   1.000
_cell.angle_alpha   90.00
_cell.angle_beta   90.00
_cell.angle_gamma   90.00
#
_symmetry.space_group_name_H-M   'P 1'
#
loop_
_entity.id
_entity.type
_entity.pdbx_description
1 polymer ?
#
loop_
_entity_poly.entity_id
_entity_poly.type
_entity_poly.pdbx_seq_one_letter_code
_entity_poly.pdbx_strand_id
1 'polypeptide(L)'
;MSLSKLGLPGSRCGIIIANEKIITAISNMNGIISLAPGGIGPAMMCEMIKRQDLLRLSETVIKPFYYQRVQETIAIIRRYLPEERCLIHKPEGAIFLWLWFRICRSPPSCCISG
;
A
#
# COMPACT_ATOMS: atom_id res chain seq x y z
N MET A 1 -0.46 9.45 -4.28
CA MET A 1 -0.22 8.67 -3.03
C MET A 1 -1.29 9.03 -2.00
N SER A 2 -1.80 8.06 -1.23
CA SER A 2 -2.74 8.32 -0.11
C SER A 2 -1.98 8.39 1.22
N LEU A 3 -2.35 9.33 2.10
CA LEU A 3 -1.76 9.54 3.43
C LEU A 3 -1.81 8.30 4.34
N SER A 4 -2.71 7.36 4.07
CA SER A 4 -2.80 6.09 4.80
C SER A 4 -1.51 5.26 4.70
N LYS A 5 -0.69 5.50 3.66
CA LYS A 5 0.60 4.81 3.42
C LYS A 5 1.80 5.55 4.05
N LEU A 6 1.58 6.73 4.65
CA LEU A 6 2.58 7.50 5.38
C LEU A 6 2.68 7.14 6.88
N GLY A 7 1.93 6.14 7.34
CA GLY A 7 1.98 5.69 8.74
C GLY A 7 1.07 6.47 9.70
N LEU A 8 0.13 7.28 9.18
CA LEU A 8 -0.89 7.98 9.97
C LEU A 8 -2.31 7.44 9.69
N PRO A 9 -2.60 6.14 9.93
CA PRO A 9 -3.92 5.57 9.66
C PRO A 9 -5.03 6.23 10.52
N GLY A 10 -4.66 6.78 11.68
CA GLY A 10 -5.57 7.47 12.60
C GLY A 10 -5.90 8.92 12.22
N SER A 11 -5.19 9.53 11.26
CA SER A 11 -5.41 10.94 10.91
C SER A 11 -6.70 11.19 10.10
N ARG A 12 -7.33 10.12 9.58
CA ARG A 12 -8.59 10.13 8.81
C ARG A 12 -8.65 11.27 7.77
N CYS A 13 -7.52 11.59 7.15
CA CYS A 13 -7.42 12.65 6.15
C CYS A 13 -7.36 12.02 4.74
N GLY A 14 -8.44 12.17 3.98
CA GLY A 14 -8.50 11.82 2.56
C GLY A 14 -8.45 13.10 1.72
N ILE A 15 -7.73 13.06 0.59
CA ILE A 15 -7.64 14.18 -0.36
C ILE A 15 -8.33 13.75 -1.65
N ILE A 16 -9.25 14.59 -2.12
CA ILE A 16 -10.00 14.35 -3.35
C ILE A 16 -9.62 15.46 -4.33
N ILE A 17 -9.12 15.09 -5.50
CA ILE A 17 -8.81 16.01 -6.60
C ILE A 17 -9.83 15.73 -7.70
N ALA A 18 -10.78 16.64 -7.89
CA ALA A 18 -11.87 16.51 -8.85
C ALA A 18 -12.35 17.89 -9.33
N ASN A 19 -13.24 17.93 -10.34
CA ASN A 19 -13.84 19.18 -10.78
C ASN A 19 -14.78 19.77 -9.71
N GLU A 20 -15.04 21.07 -9.81
CA GLU A 20 -15.82 21.82 -8.81
C GLU A 20 -17.21 21.22 -8.57
N LYS A 21 -17.90 20.77 -9.62
CA LYS A 21 -19.23 20.13 -9.50
C LYS A 21 -19.18 18.88 -8.61
N ILE A 22 -18.14 18.06 -8.77
CA ILE A 22 -17.93 16.85 -7.97
C ILE A 22 -17.54 17.21 -6.53
N ILE A 23 -16.65 18.19 -6.34
CA ILE A 23 -16.22 18.64 -5.02
C ILE A 23 -17.42 19.16 -4.20
N THR A 24 -18.28 19.99 -4.80
CA THR A 24 -19.49 20.52 -4.15
C THR A 24 -20.44 19.40 -3.75
N ALA A 25 -20.68 18.43 -4.63
CA ALA A 25 -21.53 17.27 -4.32
C ALA A 25 -20.99 16.45 -3.13
N ILE A 26 -19.68 16.20 -3.09
CA ILE A 26 -19.03 15.46 -2.00
C ILE A 26 -19.04 16.27 -0.70
N SER A 27 -18.83 17.58 -0.76
CA SER A 27 -18.89 18.47 0.41
C SER A 27 -20.28 18.46 1.05
N ASN A 28 -21.33 18.50 0.23
CA ASN A 28 -22.72 18.43 0.72
C ASN A 28 -23.02 17.08 1.40
N MET A 29 -22.54 15.97 0.84
CA MET A 29 -22.68 14.64 1.47
C MET A 29 -21.90 14.55 2.79
N ASN A 30 -20.67 15.05 2.83
CA ASN A 30 -19.85 15.02 4.05
C ASN A 30 -20.42 15.90 5.17
N GLY A 31 -21.08 17.01 4.82
CA GLY A 31 -21.77 17.89 5.78
C GLY A 31 -22.95 17.21 6.49
N ILE A 32 -23.58 16.22 5.85
CA ILE A 32 -24.70 15.46 6.42
C ILE A 32 -24.22 14.23 7.21
N ILE A 33 -23.15 13.57 6.75
CA ILE A 33 -22.74 12.25 7.26
C ILE A 33 -21.65 12.32 8.35
N SER A 34 -20.77 13.32 8.34
CA SER A 34 -19.53 13.26 9.13
C SER A 34 -19.21 14.49 9.98
N LEU A 35 -20.05 15.53 10.01
CA LEU A 35 -19.94 16.72 10.89
C LEU A 35 -18.54 17.37 10.99
N ALA A 36 -17.70 17.14 9.97
CA ALA A 36 -16.28 17.47 9.82
C ALA A 36 -15.27 16.38 10.29
N PRO A 37 -14.26 16.06 9.47
CA PRO A 37 -13.15 15.21 9.90
C PRO A 37 -12.38 15.90 11.04
N GLY A 38 -11.95 15.13 12.05
CA GLY A 38 -11.16 15.65 13.18
C GLY A 38 -9.93 16.43 12.71
N GLY A 39 -9.82 17.70 13.12
CA GLY A 39 -8.91 18.69 12.53
C GLY A 39 -7.41 18.42 12.68
N ILE A 40 -7.01 17.43 13.49
CA ILE A 40 -5.60 17.11 13.75
C ILE A 40 -4.92 16.55 12.49
N GLY A 41 -5.60 15.71 11.71
CA GLY A 41 -5.04 15.12 10.48
C GLY A 41 -4.71 16.17 9.41
N PRO A 42 -5.66 17.03 9.03
CA PRO A 42 -5.42 18.14 8.10
C PRO A 42 -4.36 19.13 8.60
N ALA A 43 -4.32 19.44 9.90
CA ALA A 43 -3.33 20.36 10.47
C ALA A 43 -1.90 19.82 10.34
N MET A 44 -1.67 18.55 10.70
CA MET A 44 -0.38 17.89 10.51
C MET A 44 0.02 17.86 9.03
N MET A 45 -0.92 17.52 8.15
CA MET A 45 -0.64 17.48 6.72
C MET A 45 -0.26 18.87 6.16
N CYS A 46 -0.99 19.91 6.56
CA CYS A 46 -0.72 21.27 6.14
C CYS A 46 0.69 21.71 6.56
N GLU A 47 1.10 21.38 7.79
CA GLU A 47 2.44 21.65 8.28
C GLU A 47 3.52 20.86 7.53
N MET A 48 3.27 19.57 7.23
CA MET A 48 4.19 18.74 6.44
C MET A 48 4.32 19.21 4.98
N ILE A 49 3.25 19.76 4.38
CA ILE A 49 3.31 20.36 3.04
C ILE A 49 4.11 21.65 3.08
N LYS A 50 3.84 22.54 4.06
CA LYS A 50 4.58 23.81 4.23
C LYS A 50 6.08 23.58 4.39
N ARG A 51 6.45 22.55 5.14
CA ARG A 51 7.85 22.16 5.37
C ARG A 51 8.47 21.33 4.23
N GLN A 52 7.70 21.00 3.18
CA GLN A 52 8.09 20.08 2.10
C GLN A 52 8.55 18.69 2.57
N ASP A 53 8.25 18.34 3.81
CA ASP A 53 8.66 17.07 4.42
C ASP A 53 7.91 15.88 3.84
N LEU A 54 6.70 16.10 3.29
CA LEU A 54 5.85 15.02 2.78
C LEU A 54 6.53 14.23 1.66
N LEU A 55 7.06 14.92 0.64
CA LEU A 55 7.76 14.26 -0.47
C LEU A 55 9.10 13.67 -0.01
N ARG A 56 9.84 14.43 0.81
CA ARG A 56 11.13 14.01 1.35
C ARG A 56 11.00 12.71 2.12
N LEU A 57 10.11 12.64 3.11
CA LEU A 57 9.89 11.44 3.92
C LEU A 57 9.38 10.26 3.09
N SER A 58 8.56 10.52 2.07
CA SER A 58 8.09 9.48 1.15
C SER A 58 9.26 8.81 0.41
N GLU A 59 10.17 9.61 -0.16
CA GLU A 59 11.30 9.09 -0.95
C GLU A 59 12.46 8.59 -0.08
N THR A 60 12.76 9.24 1.05
CA THR A 60 13.95 8.93 1.86
C THR A 60 13.71 7.94 2.98
N VAL A 61 12.46 7.78 3.44
CA VAL A 61 12.14 6.90 4.57
C VAL A 61 11.21 5.78 4.15
N ILE A 62 10.05 6.13 3.59
CA ILE A 62 8.97 5.16 3.33
C ILE A 62 9.36 4.20 2.21
N LYS A 63 9.77 4.74 1.06
CA LYS A 63 10.17 3.95 -0.11
C LYS A 63 11.32 2.97 0.19
N PRO A 64 12.47 3.37 0.79
CA PRO A 64 13.54 2.43 1.08
C PRO A 64 13.14 1.40 2.13
N PHE A 65 12.35 1.78 3.15
CA PHE A 65 11.84 0.84 4.15
C PHE A 65 11.01 -0.29 3.51
N TYR A 66 10.02 0.06 2.69
CA TYR A 66 9.19 -0.93 2.02
C TYR A 66 9.96 -1.72 0.96
N TYR A 67 10.88 -1.10 0.25
CA TYR A 67 11.74 -1.78 -0.72
C TYR A 67 12.58 -2.87 -0.04
N GLN A 68 13.24 -2.55 1.08
CA GLN A 68 14.04 -3.52 1.83
C GLN A 68 13.18 -4.69 2.32
N ARG A 69 12.01 -4.41 2.93
CA ARG A 69 11.09 -5.44 3.43
C ARG A 69 10.60 -6.37 2.31
N VAL A 70 10.32 -5.82 1.13
CA VAL A 70 9.91 -6.61 -0.04
C VAL A 70 11.05 -7.54 -0.49
N GLN A 71 12.28 -7.04 -0.59
CA GLN A 71 13.43 -7.88 -0.98
C GLN A 71 13.68 -9.00 0.02
N GLU A 72 13.66 -8.69 1.32
CA GLU A 72 13.80 -9.70 2.39
C GLU A 72 12.70 -10.76 2.32
N THR A 73 11.44 -10.33 2.13
CA THR A 73 10.29 -11.25 2.04
C THR A 73 10.39 -12.15 0.81
N ILE A 74 10.78 -11.60 -0.34
CA ILE A 74 11.00 -12.39 -1.56
C ILE A 74 12.12 -13.41 -1.34
N ALA A 75 13.24 -13.02 -0.71
CA ALA A 75 14.35 -13.93 -0.42
C ALA A 75 13.92 -15.08 0.51
N ILE A 76 13.11 -14.80 1.52
CA ILE A 76 12.53 -15.81 2.41
C ILE A 76 11.61 -16.74 1.62
N ILE A 77 10.68 -16.20 0.84
CA ILE A 77 9.75 -17.01 0.04
C ILE A 77 10.52 -17.91 -0.91
N ARG A 78 11.53 -17.40 -1.62
CA ARG A 78 12.34 -18.18 -2.56
C ARG A 78 13.16 -19.29 -1.91
N ARG A 79 13.48 -19.19 -0.60
CA ARG A 79 14.13 -20.27 0.16
C ARG A 79 13.20 -21.48 0.36
N TYR A 80 11.91 -21.26 0.50
CA TYR A 80 10.92 -22.32 0.77
C TYR A 80 10.07 -22.71 -0.44
N LEU A 81 9.91 -21.80 -1.40
CA LEU A 81 9.05 -21.93 -2.57
C LEU A 81 9.85 -21.62 -3.85
N PRO A 82 10.30 -22.65 -4.59
CA PRO A 82 10.98 -22.47 -5.85
C PRO A 82 10.03 -21.87 -6.91
N GLU A 83 10.62 -21.22 -7.90
CA GLU A 83 9.89 -20.48 -8.95
C GLU A 83 8.94 -21.35 -9.77
N GLU A 84 9.24 -22.64 -9.89
CA GLU A 84 8.40 -23.61 -10.58
C GLU A 84 7.02 -23.76 -9.93
N ARG A 85 6.92 -23.60 -8.60
CA ARG A 85 5.68 -23.76 -7.84
C ARG A 85 4.99 -22.43 -7.54
N CYS A 86 5.74 -21.34 -7.46
CA CYS A 86 5.24 -20.03 -7.06
C CYS A 86 5.87 -18.92 -7.90
N LEU A 87 5.05 -18.25 -8.70
CA LEU A 87 5.42 -17.03 -9.41
C LEU A 87 5.07 -15.82 -8.54
N ILE A 88 6.00 -14.87 -8.42
CA ILE A 88 5.80 -13.64 -7.66
C ILE A 88 5.64 -12.51 -8.67
N HIS A 89 4.52 -11.79 -8.63
CA HIS A 89 4.34 -10.61 -9.48
C HIS A 89 5.35 -9.53 -9.10
N LYS A 90 5.85 -8.77 -10.08
CA LYS A 90 6.80 -7.70 -9.85
C LYS A 90 6.21 -6.68 -8.87
N PRO A 91 6.85 -6.41 -7.72
CA PRO A 91 6.33 -5.45 -6.76
C PRO A 91 6.57 -4.02 -7.27
N GLU A 92 5.54 -3.38 -7.83
CA GLU A 92 5.62 -2.02 -8.42
C GLU A 92 5.32 -0.88 -7.42
N GLY A 93 5.20 -1.16 -6.12
CA GLY A 93 5.08 -0.11 -5.08
C GLY A 93 3.84 -0.21 -4.18
N ALA A 94 3.20 -1.38 -4.10
CA ALA A 94 2.20 -1.67 -3.08
C ALA A 94 2.84 -2.39 -1.87
N ILE A 95 2.13 -2.38 -0.73
CA ILE A 95 2.52 -3.07 0.50
C ILE A 95 2.18 -4.58 0.50
N PHE A 96 1.77 -5.11 -0.65
CA PHE A 96 1.32 -6.48 -0.83
C PHE A 96 2.17 -7.18 -1.87
N LEU A 97 2.42 -8.47 -1.64
CA LEU A 97 3.03 -9.37 -2.62
C LEU A 97 1.94 -10.28 -3.20
N TRP A 98 1.87 -10.35 -4.52
CA TRP A 98 0.96 -11.25 -5.22
C TRP A 98 1.70 -12.53 -5.59
N LEU A 99 1.28 -13.63 -4.96
CA LEU A 99 1.84 -14.96 -5.16
C LEU A 99 0.87 -15.77 -6.03
N TRP A 100 1.37 -16.27 -7.16
CA TRP A 100 0.64 -17.17 -8.03
C TRP A 100 1.22 -18.57 -7.93
N PHE A 101 0.47 -19.45 -7.28
CA PHE A 101 0.80 -20.87 -7.22
C PHE A 101 0.35 -21.56 -8.51
N ARG A 102 1.30 -22.16 -9.23
CA ARG A 102 0.95 -23.09 -10.31
C ARG A 102 0.52 -24.39 -9.66
N ILE A 103 -0.78 -24.67 -9.69
CA ILE A 103 -1.30 -26.00 -9.39
C ILE A 103 -0.82 -26.92 -10.51
N CYS A 104 0.20 -27.73 -10.22
CA CYS A 104 0.52 -28.89 -11.03
C CYS A 104 -0.68 -29.84 -11.01
N ARG A 105 -1.41 -29.92 -12.13
CA ARG A 105 -2.14 -31.15 -12.48
C ARG A 105 -1.10 -32.14 -13.01
N SER A 106 -0.42 -32.83 -12.10
CA SER A 106 0.28 -34.08 -12.43
C SER A 106 -0.32 -35.21 -11.58
N PRO A 107 -0.55 -36.41 -12.16
CA PRO A 107 -1.22 -37.52 -11.49
C PRO A 107 -0.38 -38.05 -10.31
N PRO A 108 -0.99 -38.80 -9.37
CA PRO A 108 -0.33 -39.27 -8.17
C PRO A 108 0.63 -40.43 -8.50
N SER A 109 1.85 -40.12 -8.91
CA SER A 109 2.90 -41.15 -9.09
C SER A 109 4.30 -40.70 -8.64
N CYS A 110 4.43 -39.56 -7.97
CA CYS A 110 5.68 -39.13 -7.33
C CYS A 110 5.51 -39.00 -5.81
N CYS A 111 5.02 -40.07 -5.19
CA CYS A 111 5.28 -40.41 -3.80
C CYS A 111 5.78 -41.87 -3.83
N ILE A 112 6.87 -42.16 -3.12
CA ILE A 112 7.68 -43.40 -3.14
C ILE A 112 8.86 -43.35 -4.12
N SER A 113 9.96 -42.76 -3.65
CA SER A 113 11.35 -43.19 -3.87
C SER A 113 12.27 -42.26 -3.05
N GLY A 114 12.73 -42.75 -1.89
CA GLY A 114 13.63 -42.03 -0.98
C GLY A 114 13.21 -42.21 0.48
#